data_AF-A0A3D4IPU9-F1
#
_entry.id   AF-A0A3D4IPU9-F1
#
_cell.length_a   1.000
_cell.length_b   1.000
_cell.length_c   1.000
_cell.angle_alpha   90.00
_cell.angle_beta   90.00
_cell.angle_gamma   90.00
#
_symmetry.space_group_name_H-M   'P 1'
#
loop_
_entity.id
_entity.type
_entity.pdbx_description
1 polymer ?
#
loop_
_entity_poly.entity_id
_entity_poly.type
_entity_poly.pdbx_seq_one_letter_code
_entity_poly.pdbx_strand_id
1 'polypeptide(L)'
;MRQFLQVTTISLLSLAIISCNADNDRKIILERHCQFNPSTILESIESGDRNRFTLVENTVASSQTFNTYARWNQQDYFVIANAIHDLLDGTSSKNWEIEDMSFNLKCSDVEFGAQGANITFLKEGITFSGPSSIERQITIIPGEGAVDVWEFSYQSFRGSEAININTIAFFAEDILKIAEDNGALEERDKVNNECEISMILSPKLNHQVWEVNYFPGVYSLSIDAQTGDIIK
;
A
#
# COMPACT_ATOMS: atom_id res chain seq x y z
N MET A 1 -13.33 -3.50 82.57
CA MET A 1 -12.10 -3.85 81.82
C MET A 1 -12.52 -4.46 80.49
N ARG A 2 -12.43 -3.70 79.39
CA ARG A 2 -12.85 -4.08 78.03
C ARG A 2 -11.60 -4.12 77.13
N GLN A 3 -11.38 -5.23 76.45
CA GLN A 3 -10.34 -5.52 75.45
C GLN A 3 -10.84 -6.78 74.71
N PHE A 4 -10.72 -7.03 73.41
CA PHE A 4 -10.19 -6.36 72.22
C PHE A 4 -11.03 -6.90 71.05
N LEU A 5 -11.45 -6.07 70.09
CA LEU A 5 -11.91 -6.54 68.78
C LEU A 5 -10.77 -6.28 67.79
N GLN A 6 -10.18 -7.35 67.25
CA GLN A 6 -9.23 -7.25 66.14
C GLN A 6 -10.00 -7.03 64.84
N VAL A 7 -9.72 -5.91 64.17
CA VAL A 7 -10.21 -5.65 62.80
C VAL A 7 -9.08 -6.02 61.85
N THR A 8 -9.32 -7.04 61.04
CA THR A 8 -8.42 -7.50 59.98
C THR A 8 -8.69 -6.68 58.72
N THR A 9 -7.77 -5.80 58.34
CA THR A 9 -7.82 -5.10 57.06
C THR A 9 -7.29 -5.99 55.93
N ILE A 10 -8.17 -6.35 55.00
CA ILE A 10 -7.82 -7.01 53.73
C ILE A 10 -7.50 -5.91 52.71
N SER A 11 -6.23 -5.81 52.32
CA SER A 11 -5.80 -4.93 51.23
C SER A 11 -6.04 -5.61 49.89
N LEU A 12 -7.07 -5.18 49.17
CA LEU A 12 -7.30 -5.51 47.77
C LEU A 12 -6.26 -4.79 46.90
N LEU A 13 -5.27 -5.52 46.40
CA LEU A 13 -4.42 -5.05 45.29
C LEU A 13 -5.27 -5.02 44.02
N SER A 14 -5.70 -3.83 43.62
CA SER A 14 -6.25 -3.58 42.29
C SER A 14 -5.11 -3.57 41.27
N LEU A 15 -4.94 -4.69 40.56
CA LEU A 15 -4.20 -4.78 39.30
C LEU A 15 -4.94 -3.94 38.26
N ALA A 16 -4.50 -2.70 38.06
CA ALA A 16 -4.88 -1.92 36.90
C ALA A 16 -4.23 -2.57 35.67
N ILE A 17 -5.03 -3.28 34.89
CA ILE A 17 -4.66 -3.72 33.55
C ILE A 17 -4.61 -2.45 32.71
N ILE A 18 -3.42 -1.88 32.55
CA ILE A 18 -3.16 -0.86 31.53
C ILE A 18 -3.25 -1.59 30.19
N SER A 19 -4.41 -1.51 29.55
CA SER A 19 -4.53 -1.87 28.14
C SER A 19 -3.67 -0.88 27.34
N CYS A 20 -2.56 -1.35 26.79
CA CYS A 20 -1.82 -0.62 25.76
C CYS A 20 -2.74 -0.45 24.54
N ASN A 21 -3.41 0.70 24.45
CA ASN A 21 -3.95 1.18 23.18
C ASN A 21 -2.77 1.66 22.34
N ALA A 22 -2.15 0.74 21.59
CA ALA A 22 -1.06 1.04 20.66
C ALA A 22 -1.52 1.84 19.41
N ASP A 23 -2.82 2.12 19.26
CA ASP A 23 -3.40 2.78 18.09
C ASP A 23 -3.48 4.32 18.21
N ASN A 24 -3.07 4.90 19.35
CA ASN A 24 -3.16 6.36 19.59
C ASN A 24 -1.95 7.17 19.08
N ASP A 25 -0.96 6.54 18.45
CA ASP A 25 0.30 7.20 18.06
C ASP A 25 0.35 7.66 16.59
N ARG A 26 -0.66 7.34 15.76
CA ARG A 26 -0.71 7.70 14.33
C ARG A 26 -1.25 9.11 14.14
N LYS A 27 -0.48 9.99 13.51
CA LYS A 27 -0.91 11.36 13.16
C LYS A 27 -0.68 11.64 11.69
N ILE A 28 -1.72 12.13 10.99
CA ILE A 28 -1.58 12.65 9.63
C ILE A 28 -0.72 13.92 9.69
N ILE A 29 0.37 13.94 8.93
CA ILE A 29 1.27 15.09 8.82
C ILE A 29 1.27 15.70 7.41
N LEU A 30 0.83 14.94 6.41
CA LEU A 30 0.69 15.40 5.03
C LEU A 30 -0.54 14.76 4.37
N GLU A 31 -1.24 15.56 3.59
CA GLU A 31 -2.24 15.12 2.61
C GLU A 31 -2.03 15.95 1.35
N ARG A 32 -1.84 15.28 0.21
CA ARG A 32 -1.63 15.91 -1.10
C ARG A 32 -2.38 15.15 -2.17
N HIS A 33 -2.99 15.91 -3.07
CA HIS A 33 -3.65 15.41 -4.25
C HIS A 33 -2.94 16.01 -5.47
N CYS A 34 -2.55 15.17 -6.42
CA CYS A 34 -1.89 15.56 -7.65
C CYS A 34 -2.69 15.06 -8.85
N GLN A 35 -2.77 15.88 -9.89
CA GLN A 35 -3.26 15.48 -11.20
C GLN A 35 -2.10 15.32 -12.20
N PHE A 36 -2.23 14.40 -13.14
CA PHE A 36 -1.29 14.17 -14.23
C PHE A 36 -2.01 13.65 -15.48
N ASN A 37 -1.32 13.66 -16.63
CA ASN A 37 -1.81 13.02 -17.85
C ASN A 37 -1.25 11.58 -17.95
N PRO A 38 -2.07 10.53 -17.81
CA PRO A 38 -1.60 9.14 -17.84
C PRO A 38 -0.95 8.75 -19.17
N SER A 39 -1.32 9.39 -20.28
CA SER A 39 -0.75 9.07 -21.59
C SER A 39 0.65 9.64 -21.81
N THR A 40 1.09 10.61 -21.00
CA THR A 40 2.39 11.30 -21.20
C THR A 40 3.28 11.30 -19.96
N ILE A 41 2.77 10.91 -18.78
CA ILE A 41 3.49 11.08 -17.51
C ILE A 41 4.85 10.39 -17.48
N LEU A 42 4.98 9.18 -18.05
CA LEU A 42 6.26 8.47 -18.08
C LEU A 42 7.31 9.23 -18.92
N GLU A 43 6.93 9.72 -20.11
CA GLU A 43 7.79 10.55 -20.96
C GLU A 43 8.13 11.90 -20.29
N SER A 44 7.16 12.51 -19.60
CA SER A 44 7.38 13.74 -18.83
C SER A 44 8.36 13.52 -17.66
N ILE A 45 8.33 12.35 -17.00
CA ILE A 45 9.29 11.99 -15.97
C ILE A 45 10.68 11.80 -16.58
N GLU A 46 10.80 11.05 -17.68
CA GLU A 46 12.07 10.75 -18.35
C GLU A 46 12.75 12.02 -18.88
N SER A 47 11.98 12.94 -19.46
CA SER A 47 12.47 14.23 -19.95
C SER A 47 12.83 15.23 -18.84
N GLY A 48 12.54 14.90 -17.57
CA GLY A 48 12.81 15.75 -16.42
C GLY A 48 11.88 16.96 -16.31
N ASP A 49 10.70 16.91 -16.92
CA ASP A 49 9.70 17.98 -16.80
C ASP A 49 9.28 18.14 -15.34
N ARG A 50 9.38 19.36 -14.82
CA ARG A 50 9.02 19.71 -13.44
C ARG A 50 7.54 20.00 -13.25
N ASN A 51 6.80 20.25 -14.34
CA ASN A 51 5.37 20.56 -14.33
C ASN A 51 4.49 19.34 -14.65
N ARG A 52 5.06 18.14 -14.54
CA ARG A 52 4.40 16.85 -14.80
C ARG A 52 3.25 16.48 -13.85
N PHE A 53 3.20 17.12 -12.69
CA PHE A 53 2.11 17.00 -11.71
C PHE A 53 1.54 18.37 -11.39
N THR A 54 0.21 18.45 -11.27
CA THR A 54 -0.51 19.64 -10.82
C THR A 54 -1.09 19.38 -9.44
N LEU A 55 -0.69 20.15 -8.43
CA LEU A 55 -1.26 20.07 -7.08
C LEU A 55 -2.70 20.59 -7.08
N VAL A 56 -3.61 19.86 -6.44
CA VAL A 56 -5.02 20.26 -6.28
C VAL A 56 -5.41 20.29 -4.80
N GLU A 57 -6.24 21.27 -4.43
CA GLU A 57 -6.56 21.55 -3.02
C GLU A 57 -7.52 20.54 -2.37
N ASN A 58 -8.26 19.78 -3.16
CA ASN A 58 -9.19 18.74 -2.70
C ASN A 58 -9.10 17.53 -3.63
N THR A 59 -9.57 16.37 -3.14
CA THR A 59 -9.99 15.21 -3.96
C THR A 59 -11.22 15.63 -4.79
N VAL A 60 -11.02 16.57 -5.71
CA VAL A 60 -12.03 16.87 -6.71
C VAL A 60 -11.97 15.67 -7.64
N ALA A 61 -13.02 14.85 -7.64
CA ALA A 61 -13.24 13.84 -8.67
C ALA A 61 -12.84 14.48 -9.99
N SER A 62 -11.77 13.98 -10.60
CA SER A 62 -11.16 14.62 -11.76
C SER A 62 -12.28 14.89 -12.76
N SER A 63 -12.46 16.16 -13.15
CA SER A 63 -13.42 16.48 -14.22
C SER A 63 -13.00 15.84 -15.54
N GLN A 64 -11.76 15.35 -15.62
CA GLN A 64 -11.20 14.53 -16.69
C GLN A 64 -11.09 13.08 -16.24
N THR A 65 -12.15 12.30 -16.50
CA THR A 65 -11.99 10.85 -16.62
C THR A 65 -11.18 10.56 -17.88
N PHE A 66 -10.03 9.93 -17.73
CA PHE A 66 -9.28 9.44 -18.87
C PHE A 66 -9.89 8.11 -19.29
N ASN A 67 -10.56 8.09 -20.45
CA ASN A 67 -11.10 6.87 -21.06
C ASN A 67 -9.99 5.95 -21.63
N THR A 68 -8.75 6.07 -21.12
CA THR A 68 -7.60 5.34 -21.66
C THR A 68 -7.05 4.44 -20.57
N TYR A 69 -7.07 3.14 -20.82
CA TYR A 69 -6.39 2.18 -19.97
C TYR A 69 -4.89 2.37 -20.09
N ALA A 70 -4.24 2.63 -18.97
CA ALA A 70 -2.79 2.69 -18.93
C ALA A 70 -2.27 1.26 -19.02
N ARG A 71 -1.45 0.96 -20.03
CA ARG A 71 -0.78 -0.34 -20.19
C ARG A 71 0.55 -0.35 -19.43
N TRP A 72 0.46 -0.08 -18.14
CA TRP A 72 1.62 0.05 -17.26
C TRP A 72 1.95 -1.27 -16.58
N ASN A 73 3.24 -1.54 -16.42
CA ASN A 73 3.73 -2.62 -15.58
C ASN A 73 4.05 -2.11 -14.16
N GLN A 74 4.41 -3.01 -13.24
CA GLN A 74 4.77 -2.64 -11.87
C GLN A 74 5.88 -1.56 -11.81
N GLN A 75 6.87 -1.63 -12.70
CA GLN A 75 7.99 -0.70 -12.72
C GLN A 75 7.57 0.73 -13.09
N ASP A 76 6.59 0.89 -13.98
CA ASP A 76 6.04 2.20 -14.35
C ASP A 76 5.40 2.90 -13.14
N TYR A 77 4.68 2.17 -12.30
CA TYR A 77 4.14 2.69 -11.05
C TYR A 77 5.23 3.13 -10.07
N PHE A 78 6.34 2.37 -9.98
CA PHE A 78 7.50 2.77 -9.18
C PHE A 78 8.17 4.03 -9.70
N VAL A 79 8.26 4.21 -11.02
CA VAL A 79 8.79 5.45 -11.63
C VAL A 79 7.93 6.65 -11.22
N ILE A 80 6.61 6.52 -11.25
CA ILE A 80 5.67 7.57 -10.86
C ILE A 80 5.75 7.85 -9.35
N ALA A 81 5.75 6.82 -8.50
CA ALA A 81 5.89 6.97 -7.06
C ALA A 81 7.21 7.68 -6.68
N ASN A 82 8.33 7.31 -7.32
CA ASN A 82 9.61 7.97 -7.14
C ASN A 82 9.58 9.44 -7.58
N ALA A 83 8.91 9.75 -8.69
CA ALA A 83 8.74 11.11 -9.15
C ALA A 83 7.91 11.98 -8.19
N ILE A 84 7.01 11.37 -7.41
CA ILE A 84 6.25 12.01 -6.32
C ILE A 84 7.13 12.25 -5.09
N HIS A 85 8.00 11.30 -4.72
CA HIS A 85 9.01 11.56 -3.67
C HIS A 85 9.88 12.79 -4.01
N ASP A 86 10.34 12.86 -5.26
CA ASP A 86 11.13 14.00 -5.75
C ASP A 86 10.33 15.32 -5.73
N LEU A 87 9.03 15.28 -6.02
CA LEU A 87 8.15 16.45 -5.98
C LEU A 87 7.98 16.99 -4.54
N LEU A 88 7.82 16.11 -3.56
CA LEU A 88 7.48 16.48 -2.18
C LEU A 88 8.70 16.96 -1.39
N ASP A 89 9.81 16.21 -1.44
CA ASP A 89 10.95 16.44 -0.56
C ASP A 89 12.20 16.93 -1.32
N GLY A 90 12.17 16.92 -2.66
CA GLY A 90 13.38 17.12 -3.47
C GLY A 90 14.43 16.03 -3.28
N THR A 91 14.06 14.91 -2.64
CA THR A 91 14.94 13.77 -2.36
C THR A 91 14.38 12.49 -2.95
N SER A 92 15.27 11.63 -3.46
CA SER A 92 14.91 10.30 -3.93
C SER A 92 14.33 9.43 -2.82
N SER A 93 13.51 8.45 -3.20
CA SER A 93 12.99 7.38 -2.35
C SER A 93 14.05 6.48 -1.70
N LYS A 94 15.36 6.66 -1.94
CA LYS A 94 16.45 5.80 -1.44
C LYS A 94 16.49 5.56 0.08
N ASN A 95 15.91 6.46 0.87
CA ASN A 95 15.84 6.33 2.34
C ASN A 95 14.47 5.84 2.82
N TRP A 96 13.65 5.36 1.90
CA TRP A 96 12.33 4.81 2.14
C TRP A 96 12.35 3.35 1.72
N GLU A 97 11.80 2.50 2.57
CA GLU A 97 11.61 1.09 2.29
C GLU A 97 10.15 0.85 1.90
N ILE A 98 9.88 -0.08 0.98
CA ILE A 98 8.49 -0.44 0.66
C ILE A 98 8.00 -1.39 1.75
N GLU A 99 6.93 -1.02 2.44
CA GLU A 99 6.29 -1.83 3.47
C GLU A 99 5.22 -2.75 2.89
N ASP A 100 4.43 -2.23 1.96
CA ASP A 100 3.44 -2.99 1.20
C ASP A 100 3.19 -2.35 -0.16
N MET A 101 2.70 -3.16 -1.08
CA MET A 101 2.18 -2.68 -2.35
C MET A 101 0.99 -3.51 -2.78
N SER A 102 0.04 -2.85 -3.44
CA SER A 102 -1.11 -3.49 -4.03
C SER A 102 -1.43 -2.93 -5.40
N PHE A 103 -1.93 -3.80 -6.27
CA PHE A 103 -2.34 -3.49 -7.63
C PHE A 103 -3.76 -3.97 -7.83
N ASN A 104 -4.59 -3.12 -8.42
CA ASN A 104 -6.02 -3.40 -8.60
C ASN A 104 -6.43 -3.18 -10.06
N LEU A 105 -7.36 -4.00 -10.53
CA LEU A 105 -7.93 -3.91 -11.88
C LEU A 105 -9.30 -4.58 -11.91
N LYS A 106 -10.08 -4.31 -12.96
CA LYS A 106 -11.28 -5.08 -13.25
C LYS A 106 -10.92 -6.32 -14.06
N CYS A 107 -11.67 -7.39 -13.90
CA CYS A 107 -11.53 -8.60 -14.71
C CYS A 107 -11.71 -8.34 -16.22
N SER A 108 -12.54 -7.36 -16.59
CA SER A 108 -12.69 -6.92 -17.98
C SER A 108 -11.44 -6.29 -18.58
N ASP A 109 -10.50 -5.87 -17.72
CA ASP A 109 -9.37 -5.03 -18.10
C ASP A 109 -8.02 -5.78 -17.94
N VAL A 110 -8.04 -7.11 -17.72
CA VAL A 110 -6.86 -7.96 -17.48
C VAL A 110 -5.78 -7.78 -18.54
N GLU A 111 -6.16 -7.61 -19.81
CA GLU A 111 -5.23 -7.42 -20.93
C GLU A 111 -4.46 -6.08 -20.90
N PHE A 112 -4.94 -5.12 -20.11
CA PHE A 112 -4.30 -3.81 -19.95
C PHE A 112 -3.38 -3.74 -18.72
N GLY A 113 -3.40 -4.76 -17.86
CA GLY A 113 -2.66 -4.76 -16.60
C GLY A 113 -3.36 -3.95 -15.50
N ALA A 114 -2.64 -3.70 -14.41
CA ALA A 114 -3.17 -2.96 -13.26
C ALA A 114 -3.70 -1.58 -13.69
N GLN A 115 -4.84 -1.17 -13.12
CA GLN A 115 -5.48 0.12 -13.36
C GLN A 115 -5.50 0.99 -12.09
N GLY A 116 -4.76 0.58 -11.07
CA GLY A 116 -4.53 1.32 -9.85
C GLY A 116 -3.43 0.66 -9.04
N ALA A 117 -2.63 1.46 -8.35
CA ALA A 117 -1.62 0.98 -7.42
C ALA A 117 -1.68 1.76 -6.11
N ASN A 118 -1.46 1.08 -4.99
CA ASN A 118 -1.20 1.70 -3.71
C ASN A 118 0.13 1.16 -3.19
N ILE A 119 1.09 2.04 -2.92
CA ILE A 119 2.40 1.68 -2.42
C ILE A 119 2.64 2.42 -1.11
N THR A 120 2.90 1.65 -0.07
CA THR A 120 3.24 2.18 1.26
C THR A 120 4.74 2.15 1.44
N PHE A 121 5.31 3.32 1.68
CA PHE A 121 6.71 3.52 1.98
C PHE A 121 6.88 3.83 3.46
N LEU A 122 7.92 3.30 4.07
CA LEU A 122 8.29 3.57 5.46
C LEU A 122 9.69 4.16 5.54
N LYS A 123 9.84 5.20 6.33
CA LYS A 123 11.12 5.81 6.67
C LYS A 123 11.28 5.85 8.16
N GLU A 124 12.32 5.19 8.64
CA GLU A 124 12.69 5.17 10.04
C GLU A 124 13.53 6.40 10.41
N GLY A 125 13.40 6.84 11.65
CA GLY A 125 14.12 8.00 12.18
C GLY A 125 14.24 7.97 13.70
N ILE A 126 14.94 8.96 14.24
CA ILE A 126 15.11 9.17 15.68
C ILE A 126 14.69 10.60 16.00
N THR A 127 13.76 10.76 16.93
CA THR A 127 13.32 12.04 17.49
C THR A 127 13.84 12.21 18.92
N PHE A 128 13.65 13.40 19.51
CA PHE A 128 13.96 13.64 20.92
C PHE A 128 13.16 12.72 21.87
N SER A 129 11.97 12.29 21.46
CA SER A 129 11.11 11.34 22.17
C SER A 129 11.50 9.86 21.96
N GLY A 130 12.52 9.58 21.14
CA GLY A 130 12.95 8.22 20.81
C GLY A 130 12.75 7.85 19.34
N PRO A 131 12.84 6.56 18.99
CA PRO A 131 12.59 6.07 17.64
C PRO A 131 11.23 6.54 17.10
N SER A 132 11.21 6.98 15.85
CA SER A 132 10.01 7.41 15.14
C SER A 132 9.97 6.78 13.77
N SER A 133 8.80 6.69 13.17
CA SER A 133 8.68 6.32 11.76
C SER A 133 7.72 7.25 11.03
N ILE A 134 7.98 7.44 9.75
CA ILE A 134 7.08 8.13 8.83
C ILE A 134 6.65 7.11 7.79
N GLU A 135 5.35 6.94 7.65
CA GLU A 135 4.72 6.15 6.59
C GLU A 135 4.21 7.13 5.53
N ARG A 136 4.48 6.83 4.25
CA ARG A 136 3.95 7.56 3.10
C ARG A 136 3.19 6.57 2.23
N GLN A 137 1.90 6.79 2.10
CA GLN A 137 1.03 6.03 1.20
C GLN A 137 0.88 6.82 -0.09
N ILE A 138 1.15 6.19 -1.24
CA ILE A 138 0.98 6.78 -2.56
C ILE A 138 -0.01 5.91 -3.34
N THR A 139 -1.18 6.48 -3.62
CA THR A 139 -2.21 5.85 -4.46
C THR A 139 -2.18 6.47 -5.84
N ILE A 140 -1.98 5.66 -6.89
CA ILE A 140 -1.90 6.09 -8.28
C ILE A 140 -3.12 5.53 -9.03
N ILE A 141 -3.93 6.41 -9.62
CA ILE A 141 -5.18 6.10 -10.30
C ILE A 141 -5.13 6.65 -11.73
N PRO A 142 -4.61 5.90 -12.71
CA PRO A 142 -4.44 6.37 -14.08
C PRO A 142 -5.75 6.79 -14.75
N GLY A 143 -6.85 6.06 -14.52
CA GLY A 143 -8.16 6.38 -15.09
C GLY A 143 -8.72 7.74 -14.65
N GLU A 144 -8.28 8.24 -13.50
CA GLU A 144 -8.63 9.58 -12.99
C GLU A 144 -7.51 10.61 -13.26
N GLY A 145 -6.36 10.15 -13.75
CA GLY A 145 -5.15 10.96 -13.86
C GLY A 145 -4.73 11.53 -12.51
N ALA A 146 -4.87 10.75 -11.43
CA ALA A 146 -4.73 11.22 -10.06
C ALA A 146 -3.67 10.44 -9.27
N VAL A 147 -2.92 11.16 -8.43
CA VAL A 147 -2.11 10.58 -7.36
C VAL A 147 -2.52 11.20 -6.03
N ASP A 148 -2.88 10.36 -5.08
CA ASP A 148 -3.13 10.75 -3.69
C ASP A 148 -1.95 10.35 -2.82
N VAL A 149 -1.54 11.25 -1.94
CA VAL A 149 -0.45 11.03 -1.00
C VAL A 149 -0.88 11.36 0.41
N TRP A 150 -0.70 10.41 1.32
CA TRP A 150 -0.84 10.63 2.75
C TRP A 150 0.45 10.30 3.47
N GLU A 151 0.81 11.12 4.45
CA GLU A 151 1.88 10.79 5.39
C GLU A 151 1.41 10.73 6.81
N PHE A 152 1.92 9.74 7.51
CA PHE A 152 1.61 9.48 8.90
C PHE A 152 2.91 9.44 9.70
N SER A 153 2.96 10.20 10.78
CA SER A 153 4.02 10.06 11.79
C SER A 153 3.58 9.12 12.90
N TYR A 154 4.48 8.26 13.34
CA TYR A 154 4.33 7.42 14.52
C TYR A 154 5.35 7.83 15.60
N GLN A 155 4.88 7.99 16.84
CA GLN A 155 5.75 8.30 17.99
C GLN A 155 6.56 7.09 18.47
N SER A 156 6.12 5.88 18.12
CA SER A 156 6.79 4.64 18.42
C SER A 156 7.24 3.94 17.14
N PHE A 157 8.36 3.22 17.23
CA PHE A 157 8.87 2.38 16.15
C PHE A 157 7.90 1.23 15.88
N ARG A 158 7.41 1.10 14.63
CA ARG A 158 6.47 0.01 14.27
C ARG A 158 7.14 -1.34 14.01
N GLY A 159 8.47 -1.40 13.86
CA GLY A 159 9.11 -2.57 13.27
C GLY A 159 8.79 -2.63 11.79
N SER A 160 9.81 -2.54 10.94
CA SER A 160 9.66 -2.69 9.50
C SER A 160 10.00 -4.12 9.11
N GLU A 161 9.00 -4.86 8.62
CA GLU A 161 9.28 -5.92 7.67
C GLU A 161 9.06 -5.31 6.29
N ALA A 162 10.16 -4.85 5.70
CA ALA A 162 10.15 -4.25 4.37
C ALA A 162 10.21 -5.32 3.28
N ILE A 163 9.59 -5.02 2.16
CA ILE A 163 9.75 -5.78 0.93
C ILE A 163 11.17 -5.57 0.41
N ASN A 164 11.95 -6.65 0.35
CA ASN A 164 13.22 -6.63 -0.35
C ASN A 164 12.99 -6.83 -1.84
N ILE A 165 12.91 -5.74 -2.60
CA ILE A 165 12.67 -5.78 -4.06
C ILE A 165 13.71 -6.65 -4.79
N ASN A 166 14.94 -6.75 -4.28
CA ASN A 166 16.00 -7.54 -4.92
C ASN A 166 15.80 -9.06 -4.81
N THR A 167 14.89 -9.53 -3.95
CA THR A 167 14.56 -10.96 -3.83
C THR A 167 13.31 -11.34 -4.60
N ILE A 168 12.57 -10.35 -5.14
CA ILE A 168 11.41 -10.59 -5.99
C ILE A 168 11.89 -11.00 -7.38
N ALA A 169 11.41 -12.14 -7.86
CA ALA A 169 11.61 -12.59 -9.23
C ALA A 169 10.34 -12.47 -10.09
N PHE A 170 9.17 -12.46 -9.46
CA PHE A 170 7.87 -12.38 -10.12
C PHE A 170 7.14 -11.09 -9.72
N PHE A 171 6.90 -10.22 -10.70
CA PHE A 171 6.21 -8.95 -10.51
C PHE A 171 4.71 -9.10 -10.72
N ALA A 172 3.94 -8.06 -10.40
CA ALA A 172 2.47 -8.09 -10.44
C ALA A 172 1.91 -8.65 -11.77
N GLU A 173 2.48 -8.29 -12.91
CA GLU A 173 2.08 -8.82 -14.22
C GLU A 173 2.33 -10.33 -14.39
N ASP A 174 3.43 -10.85 -13.85
CA ASP A 174 3.75 -12.28 -13.88
C ASP A 174 2.82 -13.06 -12.95
N ILE A 175 2.54 -12.48 -11.79
CA ILE A 175 1.64 -13.05 -10.77
C ILE A 175 0.20 -13.14 -11.30
N LEU A 176 -0.26 -12.09 -11.98
CA LEU A 176 -1.56 -12.11 -12.67
C LEU A 176 -1.61 -13.23 -13.70
N LYS A 177 -0.55 -13.38 -14.50
CA LYS A 177 -0.46 -14.44 -15.50
C LYS A 177 -0.49 -15.83 -14.87
N ILE A 178 0.27 -16.06 -13.79
CA ILE A 178 0.26 -17.33 -13.05
C ILE A 178 -1.14 -17.62 -12.53
N ALA A 179 -1.84 -16.62 -11.97
CA ALA A 179 -3.21 -16.80 -11.49
C ALA A 179 -4.18 -17.19 -12.62
N GLU A 180 -4.16 -16.48 -13.74
CA GLU A 180 -5.00 -16.76 -14.91
C GLU A 180 -4.73 -18.17 -15.47
N ASP A 181 -3.48 -18.60 -15.52
CA ASP A 181 -3.07 -19.94 -15.99
C ASP A 181 -3.46 -21.08 -15.02
N ASN A 182 -3.94 -20.76 -13.79
CA ASN A 182 -4.23 -21.73 -12.72
C ASN A 182 -5.68 -21.71 -12.21
N GLY A 183 -6.63 -21.27 -13.02
CA GLY A 183 -8.06 -21.36 -12.72
C GLY A 183 -8.77 -20.01 -12.65
N ALA A 184 -8.02 -18.91 -12.53
CA ALA A 184 -8.64 -17.61 -12.34
C ALA A 184 -9.41 -17.13 -13.59
N LEU A 185 -8.92 -17.49 -14.78
CA LEU A 185 -9.61 -17.25 -16.05
C LEU A 185 -11.00 -17.91 -16.05
N GLU A 186 -11.07 -19.19 -15.67
CA GLU A 186 -12.33 -19.93 -15.59
C GLU A 186 -13.27 -19.33 -14.54
N GLU A 187 -12.75 -18.85 -13.41
CA GLU A 187 -13.57 -18.23 -12.37
C GLU A 187 -14.14 -16.88 -12.81
N ARG A 188 -13.35 -16.01 -13.47
CA ARG A 188 -13.87 -14.73 -13.97
C ARG A 188 -14.86 -14.91 -15.12
N ASP A 189 -14.69 -15.94 -15.95
CA ASP A 189 -15.64 -16.26 -17.02
C ASP A 189 -17.02 -16.67 -16.47
N LYS A 190 -17.09 -17.35 -15.31
CA LYS A 190 -18.38 -17.71 -14.66
C LYS A 190 -19.19 -16.48 -14.25
N VAL A 191 -18.54 -15.36 -13.98
CA VAL A 191 -19.17 -14.09 -13.61
C VAL A 191 -19.14 -13.08 -14.76
N ASN A 192 -18.94 -13.54 -16.00
CA ASN A 192 -18.89 -12.69 -17.20
C ASN A 192 -17.90 -11.52 -17.09
N ASN A 193 -16.78 -11.71 -16.38
CA ASN A 193 -15.80 -10.66 -16.10
C ASN A 193 -16.33 -9.47 -15.28
N GLU A 194 -17.48 -9.61 -14.63
CA GLU A 194 -18.03 -8.66 -13.65
C GLU A 194 -17.37 -8.88 -12.27
N CYS A 195 -16.06 -8.74 -12.23
CA CYS A 195 -15.25 -8.86 -11.02
C CYS A 195 -14.10 -7.85 -10.97
N GLU A 196 -13.51 -7.73 -9.79
CA GLU A 196 -12.29 -6.98 -9.49
C GLU A 196 -11.20 -7.94 -9.05
N ILE A 197 -9.96 -7.61 -9.42
CA ILE A 197 -8.76 -8.35 -9.06
C ILE A 197 -7.92 -7.44 -8.18
N SER A 198 -7.48 -7.97 -7.03
CA SER A 198 -6.55 -7.30 -6.13
C SER A 198 -5.33 -8.19 -5.91
N MET A 199 -4.14 -7.66 -6.17
CA MET A 199 -2.86 -8.33 -5.96
C MET A 199 -2.10 -7.57 -4.89
N ILE A 200 -1.77 -8.22 -3.78
CA ILE A 200 -1.13 -7.58 -2.63
C ILE A 200 0.17 -8.32 -2.30
N LEU A 201 1.27 -7.59 -2.17
CA LEU A 201 2.50 -8.08 -1.56
C LEU A 201 2.73 -7.32 -0.26
N SER A 202 2.73 -8.03 0.86
CA SER A 202 3.00 -7.44 2.17
C SER A 202 3.63 -8.48 3.09
N PRO A 203 4.83 -8.21 3.65
CA PRO A 203 5.46 -9.10 4.63
C PRO A 203 4.57 -9.36 5.85
N LYS A 204 3.71 -8.39 6.22
CA LYS A 204 2.75 -8.50 7.32
C LYS A 204 1.67 -9.56 7.10
N LEU A 205 1.33 -9.86 5.84
CA LEU A 205 0.35 -10.90 5.50
C LEU A 205 1.03 -12.26 5.46
N ASN A 206 2.04 -12.38 4.60
CA ASN A 206 2.87 -13.55 4.44
C ASN A 206 4.21 -13.09 3.84
N HIS A 207 5.32 -13.49 4.47
CA HIS A 207 6.66 -13.07 4.05
C HIS A 207 6.90 -13.37 2.56
N GLN A 208 6.98 -12.32 1.73
CA GLN A 208 7.25 -12.38 0.29
C GLN A 208 6.26 -13.23 -0.53
N VAL A 209 4.99 -13.27 -0.12
CA VAL A 209 3.93 -13.96 -0.87
C VAL A 209 2.94 -12.95 -1.42
N TRP A 210 2.65 -13.08 -2.71
CA TRP A 210 1.56 -12.37 -3.36
C TRP A 210 0.23 -13.03 -3.02
N GLU A 211 -0.69 -12.24 -2.46
CA GLU A 211 -2.08 -12.63 -2.31
C GLU A 211 -2.89 -12.04 -3.47
N VAL A 212 -3.43 -12.92 -4.32
CA VAL A 212 -4.25 -12.55 -5.48
C VAL A 212 -5.69 -12.89 -5.18
N ASN A 213 -6.59 -11.92 -5.27
CA ASN A 213 -8.01 -12.09 -4.91
C ASN A 213 -8.91 -11.61 -6.04
N TYR A 214 -9.95 -12.38 -6.36
CA TYR A 214 -10.96 -12.07 -7.37
C TYR A 214 -12.32 -11.90 -6.69
N PHE A 215 -12.90 -10.69 -6.69
CA PHE A 215 -14.18 -10.35 -6.03
C PHE A 215 -15.27 -9.96 -7.05
N PRO A 216 -16.57 -10.27 -6.86
CA PRO A 216 -17.19 -10.94 -5.70
C PRO A 216 -17.06 -12.48 -5.72
N GLY A 217 -16.14 -13.03 -6.53
CA GLY A 217 -15.75 -14.44 -6.44
C GLY A 217 -15.09 -14.79 -5.10
N VAL A 218 -14.95 -16.08 -4.82
CA VAL A 218 -14.18 -16.58 -3.65
C VAL A 218 -12.84 -17.15 -4.10
N TYR A 219 -12.39 -16.77 -5.30
CA TYR A 219 -11.13 -17.26 -5.83
C TYR A 219 -9.99 -16.41 -5.32
N SER A 220 -9.05 -17.07 -4.65
CA SER A 220 -7.84 -16.48 -4.14
C SER A 220 -6.68 -17.43 -4.34
N LEU A 221 -5.51 -16.89 -4.66
CA LEU A 221 -4.25 -17.63 -4.72
C LEU A 221 -3.21 -16.94 -3.87
N SER A 222 -2.36 -17.73 -3.24
CA SER A 222 -1.13 -17.23 -2.62
C SER A 222 0.06 -17.73 -3.44
N ILE A 223 0.88 -16.83 -4.00
CA ILE A 223 1.98 -17.16 -4.90
C ILE A 223 3.29 -16.61 -4.32
N ASP A 224 4.32 -17.46 -4.22
CA ASP A 224 5.65 -17.06 -3.74
C ASP A 224 6.32 -16.07 -4.72
N ALA A 225 6.73 -14.89 -4.24
CA ALA A 225 7.26 -13.83 -5.09
C ALA A 225 8.67 -14.13 -5.66
N GLN A 226 9.38 -15.13 -5.13
CA GLN A 226 10.71 -15.51 -5.57
C GLN A 226 10.69 -16.69 -6.56
N THR A 227 9.79 -17.65 -6.34
CA THR A 227 9.75 -18.91 -7.08
C THR A 227 8.58 -19.01 -8.06
N GLY A 228 7.51 -18.25 -7.84
CA GLY A 228 6.27 -18.35 -8.59
C GLY A 228 5.42 -19.57 -8.22
N ASP A 229 5.80 -20.30 -7.17
CA ASP A 229 5.08 -21.47 -6.70
C ASP A 229 3.75 -21.06 -6.03
N ILE A 230 2.68 -21.78 -6.35
CA ILE A 230 1.38 -21.61 -5.68
C ILE A 230 1.45 -22.30 -4.32
N ILE A 231 1.25 -21.52 -3.27
CA ILE A 231 1.29 -21.96 -1.86
C ILE A 231 -0.11 -22.37 -1.40
N LYS A 232 -1.14 -21.68 -1.88
CA LYS A 232 -2.54 -21.90 -1.50
C LYS A 232 -3.48 -21.53 -2.64
#